data_AF-A0A8H4PWE4-F1
#
_entry.id   AF-A0A8H4PWE4-F1
#
_cell.length_a   1.000
_cell.length_b   1.000
_cell.length_c   1.000
_cell.angle_alpha   90.00
_cell.angle_beta   90.00
_cell.angle_gamma   90.00
#
_symmetry.space_group_name_H-M   'P 1'
#
loop_
_entity.id
_entity.type
_entity.pdbx_description
1 polymer ?
#
loop_
_entity_poly.entity_id
_entity_poly.type
_entity_poly.pdbx_seq_one_letter_code
_entity_poly.pdbx_strand_id
1 'polypeptide(L)'
;MLIEDWFGYPAFFIDGHKILGVLYNNLLNQDCVLTEKAVARLHVEEQGVKVVTQYGSCYYGDIVVGADGVHSVTRDEIWRIGNEQSPGYFSIPKSVNLPIVFSAPS
;
A
#
# COMPACT_ATOMS: atom_id res chain seq x y z
N MET A 1 -9.80 -28.89 21.54
CA MET A 1 -8.82 -28.54 20.50
C MET A 1 -8.63 -27.04 20.57
N LEU A 2 -7.44 -26.60 20.95
CA LEU A 2 -7.17 -25.19 21.25
C LEU A 2 -6.76 -24.48 19.96
N ILE A 3 -7.10 -23.19 19.83
CA ILE A 3 -6.73 -22.34 18.69
C ILE A 3 -5.20 -22.35 18.44
N GLU A 4 -4.41 -22.53 19.49
CA GLU A 4 -2.94 -22.56 19.47
C GLU A 4 -2.38 -23.70 18.62
N ASP A 5 -3.07 -24.85 18.58
CA ASP A 5 -2.65 -26.03 17.80
C ASP A 5 -2.73 -25.78 16.28
N TRP A 6 -3.55 -24.81 15.85
CA TRP A 6 -3.77 -24.47 14.44
C TRP A 6 -2.83 -23.37 13.94
N PHE A 7 -2.53 -22.38 14.79
CA PHE A 7 -1.67 -21.26 14.41
C PHE A 7 -0.19 -21.50 14.75
N GLY A 8 0.14 -22.41 15.67
CA GLY A 8 1.53 -22.65 16.09
C GLY A 8 2.12 -21.52 16.95
N TYR A 9 1.28 -20.59 17.39
CA TYR A 9 1.61 -19.48 18.28
C TYR A 9 0.46 -19.26 19.27
N PRO A 10 0.73 -18.75 20.49
CA PRO A 10 -0.32 -18.36 21.42
C PRO A 10 -1.22 -17.30 20.79
N ALA A 11 -2.54 -17.44 20.92
CA ALA A 11 -3.46 -16.42 20.47
C ALA A 11 -3.61 -15.33 21.54
N PHE A 12 -3.29 -14.09 21.17
CA PHE A 12 -3.48 -12.93 22.04
C PHE A 12 -4.40 -11.90 21.36
N PHE A 13 -5.34 -11.37 22.15
CA PHE A 13 -6.20 -10.27 21.73
C PHE A 13 -5.53 -8.95 22.13
N ILE A 14 -5.28 -8.10 21.14
CA ILE A 14 -4.81 -6.73 21.34
C ILE A 14 -5.78 -5.75 20.68
N ASP A 15 -6.01 -4.63 21.35
CA ASP A 15 -6.80 -3.53 20.79
C ASP A 15 -6.08 -2.90 19.57
N GLY A 16 -6.84 -2.56 18.53
CA GLY A 16 -6.31 -2.02 17.28
C GLY A 16 -5.53 -0.71 17.45
N HIS A 17 -5.99 0.18 18.33
CA HIS A 17 -5.28 1.44 18.61
C HIS A 17 -3.98 1.19 19.37
N LYS A 18 -3.96 0.19 20.27
CA LYS A 18 -2.73 -0.19 20.97
C LYS A 18 -1.67 -0.71 20.02
N ILE A 19 -2.02 -1.60 19.09
CA ILE A 19 -1.03 -2.11 18.14
C ILE A 19 -0.54 -1.03 17.18
N LEU A 20 -1.43 -0.13 16.71
CA LEU A 20 -1.02 1.00 15.87
C LEU A 20 -0.08 1.94 16.62
N GLY A 21 -0.35 2.22 17.89
CA GLY A 21 0.52 3.03 18.75
C GLY A 21 1.90 2.39 18.92
N VAL A 22 1.96 1.08 19.16
CA VAL A 22 3.23 0.35 19.24
C VAL A 22 4.00 0.43 17.92
N LEU A 23 3.35 0.19 16.78
CA LEU A 23 4.01 0.27 15.46
C LEU A 23 4.55 1.66 15.19
N TYR A 24 3.75 2.70 15.41
CA TYR A 24 4.16 4.10 15.22
C TYR A 24 5.35 4.48 16.11
N ASN A 25 5.28 4.12 17.39
CA ASN A 25 6.33 4.46 18.36
C ASN A 25 7.68 3.78 18.06
N ASN A 26 7.69 2.69 17.30
CA ASN A 26 8.90 1.96 16.91
C ASN A 26 9.42 2.32 15.51
N LEU A 27 8.83 3.31 14.84
CA LEU A 27 9.37 3.83 13.58
C LEU A 27 10.70 4.56 13.83
N LEU A 28 11.72 4.26 13.02
CA LEU A 28 13.03 4.92 13.10
C LEU A 28 12.94 6.44 12.83
N ASN A 29 11.99 6.86 12.00
CA ASN A 29 11.74 8.25 11.68
C ASN A 29 10.22 8.51 11.62
N GLN A 30 9.70 9.18 12.63
CA GLN A 30 8.27 9.52 12.73
C GLN A 30 7.91 10.78 11.93
N ASP A 31 8.88 11.64 11.57
CA ASP A 31 8.65 12.86 10.78
C ASP A 31 8.20 12.55 9.35
N CYS A 32 8.46 11.32 8.88
CA CYS A 32 7.98 10.82 7.60
C CYS A 32 6.50 10.39 7.62
N VAL A 33 5.85 10.36 8.80
CA VAL A 33 4.43 10.00 8.91
C VAL A 33 3.58 11.24 8.81
N LEU A 34 3.09 11.50 7.61
CA LEU A 34 2.29 12.69 7.32
C LEU A 34 0.80 12.35 7.38
N THR A 35 0.11 12.84 8.41
CA THR A 35 -1.34 12.74 8.52
C THR A 35 -2.03 13.77 7.62
N GLU A 36 -3.31 13.56 7.32
CA GLU A 36 -4.11 14.45 6.46
C GLU A 36 -3.55 14.60 5.02
N LYS A 37 -2.68 13.68 4.59
CA LYS A 37 -2.07 13.61 3.26
C LYS A 37 -2.60 12.44 2.44
N ALA A 38 -3.93 12.29 2.39
CA ALA A 38 -4.56 11.23 1.61
C ALA A 38 -4.20 11.36 0.12
N VAL A 39 -3.73 10.27 -0.49
CA VAL A 39 -3.40 10.22 -1.92
C VAL A 39 -4.66 10.45 -2.75
N ALA A 40 -4.54 11.27 -3.79
CA ALA A 40 -5.61 11.56 -4.73
C ALA A 40 -5.23 11.22 -6.18
N ARG A 41 -3.95 11.41 -6.56
CA ARG A 41 -3.48 11.14 -7.92
C ARG A 41 -2.01 10.76 -7.93
N LEU A 42 -1.64 9.87 -8.84
CA LEU A 42 -0.24 9.55 -9.15
C LEU A 42 0.11 9.97 -10.58
N HIS A 43 1.30 10.51 -10.75
CA HIS A 43 1.89 10.81 -12.05
C HIS A 43 3.27 10.14 -12.12
N VAL A 44 3.49 9.31 -13.13
CA VAL A 44 4.83 8.84 -13.47
C VAL A 44 5.50 9.94 -14.29
N GLU A 45 6.64 10.40 -13.80
CA GLU A 45 7.48 11.43 -14.43
C GLU A 45 8.80 10.79 -14.87
N GLU A 46 9.62 11.52 -15.62
CA GLU A 46 10.90 10.99 -16.14
C GLU A 46 11.84 10.53 -15.01
N GLN A 47 11.77 11.19 -13.85
CA GLN A 47 12.66 10.97 -12.70
C GLN A 47 11.92 10.42 -11.48
N GLY A 48 10.87 9.62 -11.68
CA GLY A 48 10.16 8.92 -10.60
C GLY A 48 8.66 9.16 -10.62
N VAL A 49 8.08 9.34 -9.44
CA VAL A 49 6.63 9.45 -9.25
C VAL A 49 6.30 10.70 -8.44
N LYS A 50 5.33 11.46 -8.94
CA LYS A 50 4.69 12.56 -8.22
C LYS A 50 3.36 12.10 -7.64
N VAL A 51 3.21 12.28 -6.33
CA VAL A 51 2.00 12.00 -5.56
C VAL A 51 1.27 13.31 -5.28
N VAL A 52 0.03 13.43 -5.74
CA VAL A 52 -0.85 14.55 -5.41
C VAL A 52 -1.83 14.08 -4.34
N THR A 53 -1.96 14.87 -3.27
CA THR A 53 -2.88 14.59 -2.16
C THR A 53 -4.20 15.33 -2.32
N GLN A 54 -5.24 14.93 -1.58
CA GLN A 54 -6.58 15.52 -1.66
C GLN A 54 -6.61 17.04 -1.44
N TYR A 55 -5.68 17.58 -0.63
CA TYR A 55 -5.57 19.00 -0.35
C TYR A 55 -4.47 19.69 -1.18
N GLY A 56 -4.11 19.11 -2.33
CA GLY A 56 -3.21 19.72 -3.32
C GLY A 56 -1.72 19.68 -2.98
N SER A 57 -1.33 19.19 -1.80
CA SER A 57 0.10 18.97 -1.51
C SER A 57 0.67 17.92 -2.48
N CYS A 58 1.89 18.16 -2.96
CA CYS A 58 2.60 17.27 -3.88
C CYS A 58 3.87 16.73 -3.23
N TYR A 59 4.16 15.45 -3.47
CA TYR A 59 5.36 14.76 -3.00
C TYR A 59 6.03 14.04 -4.17
N TYR A 60 7.35 13.90 -4.11
CA TYR A 60 8.17 13.31 -5.19
C TYR A 60 9.05 12.21 -4.61
N GLY A 61 9.21 11.11 -5.35
CA GLY A 61 10.09 10.02 -4.99
C GLY A 61 10.20 8.98 -6.09
N ASP A 62 11.12 8.03 -5.94
CA ASP A 62 11.39 7.03 -6.97
C ASP A 62 10.34 5.92 -7.04
N ILE A 63 9.74 5.58 -5.88
CA ILE A 63 8.81 4.45 -5.74
C ILE A 63 7.59 4.87 -4.91
N VAL A 64 6.43 4.36 -5.31
CA VAL A 64 5.20 4.42 -4.52
C VAL A 64 4.76 3.00 -4.17
N VAL A 65 4.49 2.77 -2.88
CA VAL A 65 3.98 1.49 -2.38
C VAL A 65 2.59 1.71 -1.79
N GLY A 66 1.60 0.95 -2.26
CA GLY A 66 0.24 1.00 -1.75
C GLY A 66 0.07 0.20 -0.47
N ALA A 67 -0.16 0.90 0.65
CA ALA A 67 -0.51 0.32 1.95
C ALA A 67 -1.86 0.84 2.46
N ASP A 68 -2.74 1.24 1.54
CA ASP A 68 -4.02 1.94 1.74
C ASP A 68 -5.25 1.01 1.76
N GLY A 69 -5.02 -0.30 1.92
CA GLY A 69 -6.05 -1.29 2.21
C GLY A 69 -7.02 -1.59 1.07
N VAL A 70 -8.21 -2.08 1.41
CA VAL A 70 -9.18 -2.61 0.41
C VAL A 70 -9.73 -1.53 -0.53
N HIS A 71 -9.77 -0.28 -0.08
CA HIS A 71 -10.18 0.90 -0.86
C HIS A 71 -8.96 1.64 -1.46
N SER A 72 -7.91 0.91 -1.81
CA SER A 72 -6.64 1.45 -2.27
C SER A 72 -6.79 2.39 -3.47
N VAL A 73 -6.51 3.68 -3.28
CA VAL A 73 -6.37 4.67 -4.36
C VAL A 73 -5.09 4.39 -5.16
N THR A 74 -4.05 3.93 -4.48
CA THR A 74 -2.75 3.61 -5.10
C THR A 74 -2.90 2.54 -6.18
N ARG A 75 -3.62 1.45 -5.88
CA ARG A 75 -3.93 0.40 -6.85
C ARG A 75 -4.73 0.92 -8.04
N ASP A 76 -5.70 1.79 -7.77
CA ASP A 76 -6.58 2.36 -8.78
C ASP A 76 -5.79 3.22 -9.78
N GLU A 77 -4.86 4.01 -9.26
CA GLU A 77 -3.99 4.85 -10.05
C GLU A 77 -2.95 4.04 -10.85
N ILE A 78 -2.33 3.02 -10.25
CA ILE A 78 -1.43 2.11 -10.98
C ILE A 78 -2.16 1.46 -12.17
N TRP A 79 -3.41 1.02 -11.96
CA TRP A 79 -4.22 0.43 -13.02
C TRP A 79 -4.49 1.40 -14.17
N ARG A 80 -4.87 2.63 -13.82
CA ARG A 80 -5.10 3.68 -14.81
C ARG A 80 -3.82 3.98 -15.59
N ILE A 81 -2.70 4.20 -14.89
CA ILE A 81 -1.40 4.51 -15.52
C ILE A 81 -0.97 3.39 -16.46
N GLY A 82 -1.05 2.12 -16.03
CA GLY A 82 -0.66 1.02 -16.90
C GLY A 82 -1.56 0.87 -18.12
N ASN A 83 -2.87 1.11 -18.01
CA ASN A 83 -3.75 1.11 -19.19
C ASN A 83 -3.51 2.29 -20.14
N GLU A 84 -3.09 3.45 -19.62
CA GLU A 84 -2.71 4.61 -20.43
C GLU A 84 -1.36 4.42 -21.14
N GLN A 85 -0.35 3.90 -20.43
CA GLN A 85 1.01 3.75 -20.97
C GLN A 85 1.19 2.47 -21.79
N SER A 86 0.46 1.40 -21.47
CA SER A 86 0.58 0.10 -22.12
C SER A 86 -0.78 -0.60 -22.18
N PRO A 87 -1.65 -0.19 -23.12
CA PRO A 87 -2.98 -0.77 -23.27
C PRO A 87 -2.92 -2.31 -23.36
N GLY A 88 -3.72 -2.99 -22.53
CA GLY A 88 -3.80 -4.46 -22.50
C GLY A 88 -2.75 -5.16 -21.62
N TYR A 89 -1.80 -4.42 -21.03
CA TYR A 89 -0.85 -4.95 -20.05
C TYR A 89 -1.56 -5.62 -18.88
N PHE A 90 -2.62 -4.98 -18.40
CA PHE A 90 -3.51 -5.55 -17.41
C PHE A 90 -4.65 -6.31 -18.10
N SER A 91 -4.40 -7.58 -18.42
CA SER A 91 -5.35 -8.41 -19.20
C SER A 91 -6.54 -8.94 -18.38
N ILE A 92 -6.49 -8.84 -17.05
CA ILE A 92 -7.56 -9.26 -16.15
C ILE A 92 -8.26 -8.04 -15.56
N PRO A 93 -9.55 -8.07 -15.21
CA PRO A 93 -10.19 -6.94 -14.52
C PRO A 93 -9.59 -6.70 -13.12
N LYS A 94 -9.53 -5.44 -12.69
CA LYS A 94 -9.10 -5.03 -11.34
C LYS A 94 -9.84 -5.74 -10.19
N SER A 95 -11.08 -6.19 -10.42
CA SER A 95 -11.89 -6.93 -9.45
C SER A 95 -11.39 -8.35 -9.20
N VAL A 96 -10.46 -8.85 -10.02
CA VAL A 96 -9.80 -10.14 -9.82
C VAL A 96 -8.60 -9.89 -8.92
N ASN A 97 -8.53 -10.60 -7.79
CA ASN A 97 -7.32 -10.63 -6.97
C ASN A 97 -6.17 -11.11 -7.86
N LEU A 98 -5.19 -10.24 -8.12
CA LEU A 98 -3.94 -10.65 -8.72
C LEU A 98 -3.31 -11.68 -7.76
N PRO A 99 -2.97 -12.90 -8.23
CA PRO A 99 -2.28 -13.85 -7.40
C PRO A 99 -0.96 -13.21 -6.93
N ILE A 100 -0.79 -13.09 -5.61
CA ILE A 100 0.48 -12.68 -5.03
C ILE A 100 1.43 -13.87 -5.21
N VAL A 101 2.23 -13.82 -6.27
CA VAL A 101 3.24 -14.83 -6.54
C VAL A 101 4.52 -14.38 -5.87
N PHE A 102 4.86 -15.02 -4.75
CA PHE A 102 6.19 -14.92 -4.19
C PHE A 102 7.12 -15.80 -5.03
N SER A 103 7.94 -15.19 -5.89
CA SER A 103 9.07 -15.90 -6.46
C SER A 103 10.05 -16.21 -5.34
N ALA A 104 10.25 -17.49 -5.03
CA ALA A 104 11.32 -17.90 -4.13
C ALA A 104 12.67 -17.39 -4.69
N PRO A 105 13.59 -16.89 -3.85
CA PRO A 105 14.92 -16.52 -4.31
C PRO A 105 15.59 -17.75 -4.92
N SER A 106 16.28 -17.54 -6.05
CA SER A 106 17.08 -18.57 -6.74
C SER A 106 18.33 -18.92 -5.95
#